data_AF-A0A0Q6S6W1-F1
#
_entry.id   AF-A0A0Q6S6W1-F1
#
_cell.length_a   1.000
_cell.length_b   1.000
_cell.length_c   1.000
_cell.angle_alpha   90.00
_cell.angle_beta   90.00
_cell.angle_gamma   90.00
#
_symmetry.space_group_name_H-M   'P 1'
#
loop_
_entity.id
_entity.type
_entity.pdbx_description
1 polymer ?
#
loop_
_entity_poly.entity_id
_entity_poly.type
_entity_poly.pdbx_seq_one_letter_code
_entity_poly.pdbx_strand_id
1 'polypeptide(L)'
;MHVRISPPQQPINDPDVTLECEHAIDGAVRELVDQAVTAGWSPEVTFAAIKRVTDRQARAYQEDPDPADDAVEARPRTGFSLAPF
;
A
#
# COMPACT_ATOMS: atom_id res chain seq x y z
N MET A 1 -11.52 -11.79 -7.36
CA MET A 1 -12.29 -10.79 -6.59
C MET A 1 -11.25 -10.11 -5.72
N HIS A 2 -11.05 -8.80 -5.81
CA HIS A 2 -10.01 -8.13 -5.03
C HIS A 2 -10.56 -7.87 -3.62
N VAL A 3 -9.86 -8.30 -2.57
CA VAL A 3 -10.18 -7.86 -1.20
C VAL A 3 -10.14 -6.33 -1.14
N ARG A 4 -11.18 -5.76 -0.52
CA ARG A 4 -11.27 -4.34 -0.21
C ARG A 4 -11.00 -4.13 1.27
N ILE A 5 -10.07 -3.24 1.58
CA ILE A 5 -9.83 -2.79 2.96
C ILE A 5 -10.92 -1.78 3.31
N SER A 6 -11.70 -2.08 4.35
CA SER A 6 -12.76 -1.20 4.83
C SER A 6 -12.17 0.05 5.47
N PRO A 7 -12.78 1.23 5.28
CA PRO A 7 -12.35 2.45 5.98
C PRO A 7 -12.59 2.29 7.49
N PRO A 8 -11.77 2.96 8.32
CA PRO A 8 -11.94 2.92 9.78
C PRO A 8 -13.36 3.36 10.14
N GLN A 9 -14.03 2.56 10.98
CA GLN A 9 -15.37 2.89 11.47
C GLN A 9 -15.29 3.74 12.74
N GLN A 10 -14.16 3.67 13.45
CA GLN A 10 -13.85 4.44 14.64
C GLN A 10 -12.86 5.58 14.37
N PRO A 11 -12.87 6.64 15.20
CA PRO A 11 -11.84 7.68 15.13
C PRO A 11 -10.44 7.11 15.40
N ILE A 12 -9.43 7.63 14.70
CA ILE A 12 -8.02 7.18 14.76
C ILE A 12 -7.40 7.24 16.18
N ASN A 13 -8.03 7.96 17.11
CA ASN A 13 -7.61 8.05 18.51
C ASN A 13 -8.18 6.93 19.41
N ASP A 14 -9.01 6.04 18.89
CA ASP A 14 -9.58 4.94 19.66
C ASP A 14 -8.56 3.79 19.78
N PRO A 15 -8.34 3.21 20.97
CA PRO A 15 -7.42 2.07 21.12
C PRO A 15 -7.80 0.87 20.24
N ASP A 16 -9.08 0.73 19.88
CA ASP A 16 -9.57 -0.37 19.06
C ASP A 16 -9.33 -0.19 17.55
N VAL A 17 -8.91 1.00 17.09
CA VAL A 17 -8.68 1.27 15.66
C VAL A 17 -7.57 0.40 15.06
N THR A 18 -6.60 0.00 15.89
CA THR A 18 -5.52 -0.91 15.45
C THR A 18 -6.08 -2.30 15.17
N LEU A 19 -6.97 -2.79 16.04
CA LEU A 19 -7.64 -4.07 15.89
C LEU A 19 -8.60 -4.06 14.69
N GLU A 20 -9.33 -2.96 14.47
CA GLU A 20 -10.15 -2.79 13.28
C GLU A 20 -9.33 -2.85 11.99
N CYS A 21 -8.16 -2.18 11.99
CA CYS A 21 -7.25 -2.20 10.85
C CYS A 21 -6.72 -3.62 10.60
N GLU A 22 -6.30 -4.34 11.64
CA GLU A 22 -5.85 -5.74 11.55
C GLU A 22 -6.92 -6.64 10.91
N HIS A 23 -8.17 -6.52 11.37
CA HIS A 23 -9.29 -7.26 10.79
C HIS A 23 -9.57 -6.89 9.32
N ALA A 24 -9.45 -5.61 8.98
CA ALA A 24 -9.68 -5.14 7.61
C ALA A 24 -8.58 -5.59 6.63
N ILE A 25 -7.34 -5.74 7.09
CA ILE A 25 -6.21 -6.18 6.25
C ILE A 25 -6.02 -7.69 6.20
N ASP A 26 -6.50 -8.45 7.19
CA ASP A 26 -6.31 -9.91 7.29
C ASP A 26 -6.70 -10.64 5.99
N GLY A 27 -7.87 -10.31 5.44
CA GLY A 27 -8.33 -10.89 4.18
C GLY A 27 -7.39 -10.59 3.01
N ALA A 28 -6.80 -9.39 2.95
CA ALA A 28 -5.92 -8.97 1.87
C ALA A 28 -4.55 -9.68 1.97
N VAL A 29 -4.03 -9.83 3.19
CA VAL A 29 -2.80 -10.58 3.46
C VAL A 29 -2.99 -12.05 3.07
N ARG A 30 -4.14 -12.64 3.40
CA ARG A 30 -4.45 -14.02 3.02
C ARG A 30 -4.49 -14.20 1.51
N GLU A 31 -5.15 -13.30 0.76
CA GLU A 31 -5.14 -13.37 -0.71
C GLU A 31 -3.74 -13.22 -1.29
N LEU A 32 -2.92 -12.32 -0.75
CA LEU A 32 -1.53 -12.13 -1.17
C LEU A 32 -0.70 -13.41 -0.97
N VAL A 33 -0.90 -14.08 0.16
CA VAL A 33 -0.24 -15.36 0.45
C VAL A 33 -0.73 -16.46 -0.48
N ASP A 34 -2.04 -16.58 -0.71
CA ASP A 34 -2.61 -17.56 -1.63
C ASP A 34 -2.09 -17.36 -3.07
N GLN A 35 -1.91 -16.11 -3.51
CA GLN A 35 -1.29 -15.79 -4.79
C GLN A 35 0.17 -16.23 -4.87
N ALA A 36 0.96 -15.96 -3.82
CA ALA A 36 2.35 -16.38 -3.77
C ALA A 36 2.48 -17.91 -3.74
N VAL A 37 1.62 -18.60 -3.00
CA VAL A 37 1.55 -20.07 -2.97
C VAL A 37 1.16 -20.63 -4.33
N THR A 38 0.18 -20.03 -5.01
CA THR A 38 -0.19 -20.41 -6.39
C THR A 38 0.96 -20.23 -7.38
N ALA A 39 1.81 -19.23 -7.18
CA ALA A 39 3.02 -19.02 -7.96
C ALA A 39 4.17 -19.99 -7.59
N GLY A 40 3.98 -20.86 -6.59
CA GLY A 40 4.94 -21.89 -6.17
C GLY A 40 5.83 -21.51 -4.98
N TRP A 41 5.57 -20.40 -4.30
CA TRP A 41 6.32 -19.99 -3.11
C TRP A 41 5.78 -20.68 -1.86
N SER A 42 6.68 -21.11 -0.97
CA SER A 42 6.26 -21.65 0.33
C SER A 42 5.60 -20.55 1.18
N PRO A 43 4.49 -20.84 1.88
CA PRO A 43 3.78 -19.84 2.68
C PRO A 43 4.67 -19.23 3.77
N GLU A 44 5.54 -20.03 4.41
CA GLU A 44 6.49 -19.53 5.42
C GLU A 44 7.44 -18.47 4.87
N VAL A 45 7.94 -18.68 3.64
CA VAL A 45 8.82 -17.73 2.95
C VAL A 45 8.05 -16.47 2.57
N THR A 46 6.81 -16.62 2.11
CA THR A 46 5.93 -15.49 1.78
C THR A 46 5.64 -14.62 2.99
N PHE A 47 5.24 -15.19 4.13
CA PHE A 47 5.00 -14.41 5.35
C PHE A 47 6.27 -13.69 5.84
N ALA A 48 7.42 -14.36 5.78
CA ALA A 48 8.70 -13.74 6.14
C ALA A 48 9.06 -12.58 5.19
N ALA A 49 8.79 -12.72 3.89
CA ALA A 49 9.00 -11.68 2.90
C ALA A 49 8.06 -10.49 3.13
N ILE A 50 6.77 -10.73 3.35
CA ILE A 50 5.76 -9.69 3.64
C ILE A 50 6.23 -8.87 4.85
N LYS A 51 6.60 -9.51 5.96
CA LYS A 51 7.09 -8.81 7.16
C LYS A 51 8.28 -7.89 6.85
N ARG A 52 9.26 -8.35 6.07
CA ARG A 52 10.44 -7.55 5.70
C ARG A 52 10.10 -6.39 4.76
N VAL A 53 9.16 -6.60 3.83
CA VAL A 53 8.72 -5.55 2.91
C VAL A 53 7.94 -4.48 3.68
N THR A 54 6.99 -4.88 4.53
CA THR A 54 6.22 -3.94 5.36
C THR A 54 7.10 -3.14 6.30
N ASP A 55 8.09 -3.77 6.96
CA ASP A 55 9.06 -3.05 7.82
C ASP A 55 9.88 -2.01 7.03
N ARG A 56 10.38 -2.40 5.85
CA ARG A 56 11.11 -1.49 4.98
C ARG A 56 10.23 -0.32 4.52
N GLN A 57 9.00 -0.61 4.11
CA GLN A 57 8.06 0.42 3.67
C GLN A 57 7.72 1.35 4.84
N ALA A 58 7.35 0.82 6.00
CA ALA A 58 7.07 1.63 7.19
C ALA A 58 8.24 2.55 7.54
N ARG A 59 9.48 2.06 7.49
CA ARG A 59 10.67 2.88 7.70
C ARG A 59 10.80 3.98 6.63
N ALA A 60 10.57 3.66 5.36
CA ALA A 60 10.58 4.66 4.29
C ALA A 60 9.51 5.75 4.51
N TYR A 61 8.30 5.38 4.92
CA TYR A 61 7.23 6.33 5.27
C TYR A 61 7.54 7.17 6.54
N GLN A 62 8.38 6.67 7.44
CA GLN A 62 8.84 7.44 8.62
C GLN A 62 9.99 8.39 8.26
N GLU A 63 10.86 7.98 7.33
CA GLU A 63 12.01 8.77 6.87
C GLU A 63 11.57 9.87 5.88
N ASP A 64 10.54 9.62 5.08
CA ASP A 64 9.89 10.60 4.21
C ASP A 64 8.37 10.63 4.49
N PRO A 65 7.91 11.54 5.37
CA PRO A 65 6.54 11.56 5.86
C PRO A 65 5.48 11.93 4.81
N ASP A 66 5.86 12.20 3.54
CA ASP A 66 4.90 12.60 2.52
C ASP A 66 5.15 11.99 1.12
N PRO A 67 4.68 10.76 0.86
CA PRO A 67 4.57 10.25 -0.51
C PRO A 67 3.34 10.79 -1.26
N ALA A 68 2.50 11.64 -0.64
CA ALA A 68 1.39 12.29 -1.31
C ALA A 68 1.81 13.56 -2.07
N ASP A 69 2.96 14.16 -1.74
CA ASP A 69 3.49 15.32 -2.46
C ASP A 69 4.22 14.96 -3.78
N ASP A 70 4.67 13.70 -3.95
CA ASP A 70 5.40 13.26 -5.16
C ASP A 70 4.46 12.75 -6.29
N ALA A 71 3.15 12.67 -6.03
CA ALA A 71 2.17 12.22 -7.03
C ALA A 71 1.67 13.32 -7.98
N VAL A 72 2.14 14.57 -7.82
CA VAL A 72 1.72 15.71 -8.64
C VAL A 72 2.89 16.60 -9.05
N GLU A 73 4.03 16.03 -9.47
CA GLU A 73 4.77 16.70 -10.54
C GLU A 73 3.94 16.54 -11.82
N ALA A 74 2.94 17.42 -11.95
CA ALA A 74 2.27 17.69 -13.19
C ALA A 74 3.38 18.05 -14.18
N ARG A 75 3.80 17.06 -14.99
CA ARG A 75 4.61 17.29 -16.18
C ARG A 75 4.02 18.55 -16.82
N PRO A 76 4.73 19.69 -16.88
CA PRO A 76 4.24 20.79 -17.68
C PRO A 76 4.11 20.18 -19.07
N ARG A 77 2.86 20.01 -19.54
CA ARG A 77 2.58 19.68 -20.92
C ARG A 77 3.35 20.71 -21.69
N THR A 78 4.47 20.28 -22.26
CA THR A 78 5.37 21.11 -23.03
C THR A 78 4.50 21.65 -24.14
N GLY A 79 4.09 22.90 -23.98
CA GLY A 79 3.34 23.64 -24.97
C GLY A 79 4.29 23.92 -26.13
N PHE A 80 4.64 22.89 -26.88
CA PHE A 80 5.14 23.04 -28.24
C PHE A 80 3.92 23.33 -29.12
N SER A 81 3.32 24.51 -28.93
CA SER A 81 2.41 25.08 -29.90
C SER A 81 3.28 25.63 -31.02
N LEU A 82 3.50 24.80 -32.03
CA LEU A 82 4.03 25.22 -33.31
C LEU A 82 2.92 26.04 -33.99
N ALA A 83 2.91 27.35 -33.78
CA ALA A 83 2.10 28.27 -34.58
C ALA A 83 2.92 28.72 -35.80
N PRO A 84 2.34 28.74 -37.01
CA PRO A 84 3.03 29.19 -38.22
C PRO A 84 2.89 30.71 -38.38
N PHE A 85 3.99 31.44 -38.57
CA PHE A 85 4.02 32.74 -39.25
C PHE A 85 5.37 32.94 -39.91
#